data_AF-A0A938NHD4-F1
#
_entry.id   AF-A0A938NHD4-F1
#
_cell.length_a   1.000
_cell.length_b   1.000
_cell.length_c   1.000
_cell.angle_alpha   90.00
_cell.angle_beta   90.00
_cell.angle_gamma   90.00
#
_symmetry.space_group_name_H-M   'P 1'
#
loop_
_entity.id
_entity.type
_entity.pdbx_description
1 polymer ?
#
loop_
_entity_poly.entity_id
_entity_poly.type
_entity_poly.pdbx_seq_one_letter_code
_entity_poly.pdbx_strand_id
1 'polypeptide(L)' 'MQNIETKVVGNLLTITIKLDAPRTASASGKSQVIASTQGNVSVGELDGKPIKLGVNCYVPA' A
#
# COMPACT_ATOMS: atom_id res chain seq x y z
N MET A 1 5.68 3.66 -3.48
CA MET A 1 4.65 3.46 -2.43
C MET A 1 4.57 4.71 -1.58
N GLN A 2 3.37 5.13 -1.19
CA GLN A 2 3.11 6.29 -0.33
C GLN A 2 2.57 5.81 1.01
N ASN A 3 3.22 6.18 2.11
CA ASN A 3 2.81 5.84 3.48
C ASN A 3 2.56 4.33 3.71
N ILE A 4 3.46 3.50 3.16
CA ILE A 4 3.44 2.04 3.33
C ILE A 4 4.85 1.59 3.65
N GLU A 5 4.98 0.84 4.73
CA GLU A 5 6.15 0.02 5.02
C GLU A 5 5.75 -1.46 4.93
N THR A 6 6.57 -2.27 4.26
CA THR A 6 6.35 -3.70 4.10
C THR A 6 7.51 -4.48 4.68
N LYS A 7 7.22 -5.57 5.41
CA LYS A 7 8.22 -6.49 5.92
C LYS A 7 7.78 -7.93 5.67
N VAL A 8 8.64 -8.73 5.04
CA VAL A 8 8.42 -10.17 4.86
C VAL A 8 9.34 -10.93 5.81
N VAL A 9 8.76 -11.81 6.63
CA VAL A 9 9.50 -12.72 7.52
C VAL A 9 8.93 -14.13 7.31
N GLY A 10 9.71 -15.02 6.69
CA GLY A 10 9.19 -16.30 6.22
C GLY A 10 8.02 -16.10 5.25
N ASN A 11 6.87 -16.69 5.58
CA ASN A 11 5.64 -16.58 4.78
C ASN A 11 4.67 -15.48 5.28
N LEU A 12 5.12 -14.60 6.19
CA LEU A 12 4.31 -13.52 6.74
C LEU A 12 4.71 -12.18 6.14
N LEU A 13 3.78 -11.55 5.42
CA LEU A 13 3.88 -10.16 4.99
C LEU A 13 3.19 -9.25 6.01
N THR A 14 3.93 -8.34 6.62
CA THR A 14 3.41 -7.25 7.46
C THR A 14 3.37 -5.97 6.65
N ILE A 15 2.23 -5.28 6.67
CA ILE A 15 2.03 -3.98 6.01
C ILE A 15 1.67 -2.97 7.10
N THR A 16 2.48 -1.92 7.22
CA THR A 16 2.29 -0.86 8.21
C THR A 16 1.92 0.44 7.51
N ILE A 17 0.82 1.04 7.93
CA ILE A 17 0.27 2.29 7.39
C ILE A 17 -0.02 3.22 8.57
N LYS A 18 0.49 4.45 8.53
CA LYS A 18 0.21 5.47 9.55
C LYS A 18 -1.06 6.23 9.17
N LEU A 19 -2.13 6.09 9.95
CA LEU A 19 -3.43 6.71 9.64
C LEU A 19 -3.47 8.23 9.88
N ASP A 20 -2.53 8.73 10.67
CA ASP A 20 -2.33 10.14 11.00
C ASP A 20 -1.40 10.88 10.02
N ALA A 21 -0.93 10.21 8.98
CA ALA A 21 -0.07 10.84 7.96
C ALA A 21 -0.81 11.93 7.17
N PRO A 22 -0.09 12.95 6.66
CA PRO A 22 -0.67 13.96 5.77
C PRO A 22 -1.36 13.31 4.57
N ARG A 23 -2.60 13.72 4.31
CA ARG A 23 -3.43 13.16 3.25
C ARG A 23 -3.30 13.98 1.97
N THR A 24 -3.34 13.31 0.84
CA THR A 24 -3.35 13.96 -0.48
C THR A 24 -4.73 13.78 -1.11
N ALA A 25 -5.28 14.83 -1.73
CA ALA A 25 -6.48 14.66 -2.54
C ALA A 25 -6.20 13.65 -3.68
N SER A 26 -7.13 12.73 -3.91
CA SER A 26 -7.03 11.85 -5.08
C SER A 26 -7.16 12.65 -6.36
N ALA A 27 -6.61 12.13 -7.47
CA ALA A 27 -6.62 12.82 -8.76
C ALA A 27 -8.02 13.17 -9.27
N SER A 28 -9.06 12.45 -8.83
CA SER A 28 -10.46 12.73 -9.15
C SER A 28 -11.16 13.68 -8.15
N GLY A 29 -10.49 14.05 -7.05
CA GLY A 29 -11.04 14.86 -5.97
C GLY A 29 -12.06 14.15 -5.07
N LYS A 30 -12.34 12.86 -5.31
CA LYS A 30 -13.42 12.11 -4.65
C LYS A 30 -13.01 11.46 -3.32
N SER A 31 -11.73 11.53 -2.96
CA SER A 31 -11.20 10.88 -1.76
C SER A 31 -9.91 11.53 -1.29
N GLN A 32 -9.60 11.36 -0.01
CA GLN A 32 -8.30 11.72 0.56
C GLN A 32 -7.45 10.46 0.73
N VAL A 33 -6.38 10.34 -0.04
CA VAL A 33 -5.47 9.19 -0.01
C VAL A 33 -4.63 9.24 1.26
N ILE A 34 -4.71 8.18 2.07
CA ILE A 34 -3.88 7.93 3.25
C ILE A 34 -2.63 7.16 2.84
N ALA A 35 -2.79 6.12 2.03
CA ALA A 35 -1.70 5.29 1.54
C ALA A 35 -2.03 4.65 0.19
N SER A 36 -1.02 4.46 -0.64
CA SER A 36 -1.18 3.73 -1.90
C SER A 36 0.13 3.10 -2.36
N THR A 37 0.06 1.90 -2.93
CA THR A 37 1.20 1.31 -3.67
C THR A 37 1.40 1.97 -5.03
N GLN A 38 0.44 2.78 -5.51
CA GLN A 38 0.44 3.43 -6.83
C GLN A 38 0.53 2.42 -7.99
N GLY A 39 -0.18 1.30 -7.85
CA GLY A 39 -0.11 0.15 -8.75
C GLY A 39 0.38 -1.10 -8.03
N ASN A 40 0.49 -2.21 -8.76
CA ASN A 40 0.95 -3.48 -8.20
C ASN A 40 2.48 -3.48 -8.11
N VAL A 41 3.01 -3.68 -6.91
CA VAL A 41 4.46 -3.75 -6.65
C VAL A 41 4.87 -5.16 -6.26
N SER A 42 6.10 -5.57 -6.55
CA SER A 42 6.63 -6.85 -6.06
C SER A 42 7.05 -6.72 -4.60
N VAL A 43 6.65 -7.65 -3.74
CA VAL A 43 7.01 -7.65 -2.30
C VAL A 43 7.78 -8.90 -1.85
N GLY A 44 8.02 -9.84 -2.76
CA GLY A 44 8.73 -11.07 -2.50
C GLY A 44 8.43 -12.11 -3.57
N GLU A 45 8.77 -13.36 -3.28
CA GLU A 45 8.50 -14.52 -4.13
C GLU A 45 7.89 -15.66 -3.32
N LEU A 46 6.97 -16.39 -3.94
CA LEU A 46 6.40 -17.63 -3.41
C LEU A 46 6.43 -18.66 -4.55
N ASP A 47 7.01 -19.83 -4.31
CA ASP A 47 7.17 -20.89 -5.31
C ASP A 47 7.80 -20.43 -6.63
N GLY A 48 8.81 -19.55 -6.54
CA GLY A 48 9.52 -18.99 -7.70
C GLY A 48 8.70 -18.00 -8.53
N LYS A 49 7.56 -17.52 -8.03
CA LYS A 49 6.73 -16.50 -8.67
C LYS A 49 6.69 -15.22 -7.83
N PRO A 50 6.71 -14.03 -8.46
CA PRO A 50 6.66 -12.77 -7.72
C PRO A 50 5.29 -12.55 -7.08
N ILE A 51 5.29 -12.26 -5.78
CA ILE A 51 4.10 -11.82 -5.05
C ILE A 51 3.86 -10.35 -5.38
N LYS A 52 2.66 -10.03 -5.89
CA LYS A 52 2.26 -8.66 -6.21
C LYS A 52 1.36 -8.11 -5.12
N LEU A 53 1.69 -6.92 -4.62
CA LEU A 53 0.91 -6.18 -3.63
C LEU A 53 0.31 -4.93 -4.27
N GLY A 54 -1.00 -4.78 -4.14
CA GLY A 54 -1.74 -3.56 -4.45
C GLY A 54 -2.50 -3.10 -3.22
N VAL A 55 -2.22 -1.90 -2.70
CA VAL A 55 -2.93 -1.34 -1.52
C VAL A 55 -3.42 0.05 -1.84
N ASN A 56 -4.67 0.33 -1.45
CA ASN A 56 -5.23 1.67 -1.38
C ASN A 56 -5.91 1.84 -0.03
N CYS A 57 -5.53 2.87 0.71
CA CYS A 57 -6.15 3.30 1.95
C CYS A 57 -6.54 4.77 1.79
N TYR A 58 -7.81 5.08 1.96
CA TYR A 58 -8.33 6.43 1.73
C TYR A 58 -9.55 6.72 2.60
N VAL A 59 -9.80 8.01 2.83
CA VAL A 59 -11.06 8.51 3.37
C VAL A 59 -11.99 8.83 2.20
N PRO A 60 -13.19 8.22 2.10
CA PRO A 60 -14.17 8.63 1.11
C PRO A 60 -14.68 10.04 1.40
N ALA A 61 -15.05 10.78 0.35
CA ALA A 61 -15.77 12.05 0.50
C ALA A 61 -17.18 11.85 1.05
#